data_AF-A0A931UE17-F1
#
_entry.id   AF-A0A931UE17-F1
#
_cell.length_a   1.000
_cell.length_b   1.000
_cell.length_c   1.000
_cell.angle_alpha   90.00
_cell.angle_beta   90.00
_cell.angle_gamma   90.00
#
_symmetry.space_group_name_H-M   'P 1'
#
loop_
_entity.id
_entity.type
_entity.pdbx_description
1 polymer ?
#
loop_
_entity_poly.entity_id
_entity_poly.type
_entity_poly.pdbx_seq_one_letter_code
_entity_poly.pdbx_strand_id
1 'polypeptide(L)'
;MTRKILTLTGLILLAALFSPAAASAQQAIPLERFRPNVKQVFSRNRGFVADVNFDAKVTRISSIVWQGNMGRSTPVWSMEGAFPVAWLANDGEHLVAGYEGEKLLRPNYDNNQVMLSFFRRGKIISQVRLDQLVRDVSKLEKAGAGYRWARYWGLNPCGHLVLETVEERALLFNIATGQAAKLKSEKSYGATGGKTHRNLLLCHEFQYPADYVLKQDRIFDGSPSPYISLKRAQDKEWLIDASVEDMADYPREYLKQSFAQFVLDRASGMYSADGHDGSTYATGIARERRYRNRDNLEVIEFYLNVTRDTYLEGGKTTSEKRVAGPIYAVSVGGSGEPYRVLFLRPADREESSFKATDILRRIADSVRRGLSDP
;
A
#
# COMPACT_ATOMS: atom_id res chain seq x y z
N MET A 1 46.98 -95.44 2.15
CA MET A 1 46.79 -94.05 1.65
C MET A 1 45.52 -93.47 2.29
N THR A 2 45.52 -92.20 2.69
CA THR A 2 44.36 -91.26 2.88
C THR A 2 42.95 -91.86 2.82
N ARG A 3 41.98 -91.63 3.72
CA ARG A 3 41.61 -90.49 4.62
C ARG A 3 40.44 -91.03 5.50
N LYS A 4 39.95 -90.46 6.62
CA LYS A 4 40.06 -89.17 7.34
C LYS A 4 40.27 -89.47 8.86
N ILE A 5 40.41 -88.44 9.69
CA ILE A 5 40.16 -88.51 11.16
C ILE A 5 38.84 -87.78 11.46
N LEU A 6 38.03 -88.33 12.36
CA LEU A 6 36.85 -87.66 12.92
C LEU A 6 37.19 -87.26 14.35
N THR A 7 37.17 -85.96 14.67
CA THR A 7 37.33 -85.46 16.05
C THR A 7 36.07 -84.69 16.42
N LEU A 8 35.39 -85.19 17.45
CA LEU A 8 34.19 -84.58 18.02
C LEU A 8 34.62 -83.64 19.14
N THR A 9 34.45 -82.32 18.96
CA THR A 9 34.81 -81.31 19.98
C THR A 9 33.55 -80.67 20.54
N GLY A 10 33.50 -80.53 21.87
CA GLY A 10 32.28 -80.22 22.61
C GLY A 10 31.72 -78.81 22.37
N LEU A 11 30.39 -78.73 22.46
CA LEU A 11 29.62 -77.48 22.46
C LEU A 11 29.62 -76.88 23.88
N ILE A 12 30.19 -75.69 24.08
CA ILE A 12 29.96 -74.89 25.29
C ILE A 12 29.13 -73.67 24.89
N LEU A 13 27.88 -73.63 25.37
CA LEU A 13 26.99 -72.51 25.18
C LEU A 13 27.33 -71.40 26.18
N LEU A 14 27.86 -70.26 25.71
CA LEU A 14 27.90 -69.02 26.49
C LEU A 14 26.75 -68.11 26.05
N ALA A 15 25.66 -68.10 26.82
CA ALA A 15 24.55 -67.18 26.62
C ALA A 15 24.91 -65.80 27.18
N ALA A 16 25.39 -64.90 26.31
CA ALA A 16 25.64 -63.51 26.67
C ALA A 16 24.33 -62.72 26.77
N LEU A 17 23.94 -62.30 27.98
CA LEU A 17 22.80 -61.42 28.25
C LEU A 17 23.12 -59.98 27.81
N PHE A 18 23.04 -59.70 26.51
CA PHE A 18 23.01 -58.33 26.02
C PHE A 18 21.63 -57.72 26.25
N SER A 19 21.50 -56.91 27.31
CA SER A 19 20.40 -55.95 27.40
C SER A 19 20.60 -54.91 26.30
N PRO A 20 19.66 -54.75 25.34
CA PRO A 20 19.73 -53.62 24.42
C PRO A 20 19.50 -52.36 25.24
N ALA A 21 20.56 -51.57 25.45
CA ALA A 21 20.43 -50.23 25.98
C ALA A 21 19.47 -49.48 25.05
N ALA A 22 18.32 -49.07 25.58
CA ALA A 22 17.34 -48.30 24.83
C ALA A 22 17.96 -46.93 24.52
N ALA A 23 18.64 -46.84 23.38
CA ALA A 23 19.16 -45.60 22.85
C ALA A 23 17.98 -44.66 22.68
N SER A 24 17.88 -43.65 23.56
CA SER A 24 16.89 -42.59 23.43
C SER A 24 17.14 -41.93 22.08
N ALA A 25 16.29 -42.22 21.10
CA ALA A 25 16.36 -41.59 19.80
C ALA A 25 16.23 -40.08 20.02
N GLN A 26 17.35 -39.36 19.90
CA GLN A 26 17.37 -37.92 19.96
C GLN A 26 16.50 -37.44 18.80
N GLN A 27 15.27 -37.03 19.12
CA GLN A 27 14.36 -36.45 18.15
C GLN A 27 15.09 -35.27 17.53
N ALA A 28 15.45 -35.40 16.25
CA ALA A 28 16.12 -34.35 15.51
C ALA A 28 15.25 -33.10 15.60
N ILE A 29 15.74 -32.07 16.30
CA ILE A 29 14.99 -30.82 16.47
C ILE A 29 14.74 -30.28 15.06
N PRO A 30 13.47 -30.10 14.63
CA PRO A 30 13.20 -29.66 13.27
C PRO A 30 13.93 -28.35 12.98
N LEU A 31 14.68 -28.28 11.87
CA LEU A 31 15.45 -27.09 11.48
C LEU A 31 14.60 -25.81 11.38
N GLU A 32 13.27 -25.95 11.26
CA GLU A 32 12.31 -24.86 11.32
C GLU A 32 12.37 -24.05 12.63
N ARG A 33 12.81 -24.65 13.74
CA ARG A 33 13.00 -23.92 15.02
C ARG A 33 14.17 -22.93 15.01
N PHE A 34 15.00 -22.91 13.96
CA PHE A 34 16.14 -22.00 13.82
C PHE A 34 15.97 -20.96 12.71
N ARG A 35 14.74 -20.74 12.20
CA ARG A 35 14.48 -19.53 11.40
C ARG A 35 14.61 -18.32 12.32
N PRO A 36 15.56 -17.39 12.08
CA PRO A 36 15.71 -16.21 12.92
C PRO A 36 14.43 -15.39 12.84
N ASN A 37 14.05 -14.76 13.95
CA ASN A 37 12.87 -13.91 14.04
C ASN A 37 13.13 -12.62 13.26
N VAL A 38 12.80 -12.64 11.97
CA VAL A 38 13.04 -11.54 11.02
C VAL A 38 11.73 -11.07 10.42
N LYS A 39 11.44 -9.77 10.58
CA LYS A 39 10.38 -9.08 9.85
C LYS A 39 10.98 -8.34 8.66
N GLN A 40 10.39 -8.51 7.48
CA GLN A 40 10.75 -7.73 6.29
C GLN A 40 9.84 -6.51 6.14
N VAL A 41 10.43 -5.35 5.87
CA VAL A 41 9.73 -4.11 5.52
C VAL A 41 10.25 -3.62 4.17
N PHE A 42 9.43 -3.75 3.13
CA PHE A 42 9.80 -3.28 1.78
C PHE A 42 9.55 -1.78 1.64
N SER A 43 10.36 -1.10 0.84
CA SER A 43 10.03 0.23 0.32
C SER A 43 8.84 0.14 -0.63
N ARG A 44 8.10 1.26 -0.84
CA ARG A 44 6.90 1.27 -1.70
C ARG A 44 7.23 0.85 -3.13
N ASN A 45 8.33 1.34 -3.69
CA ASN A 45 8.83 0.95 -5.01
C ASN A 45 9.41 -0.48 -5.07
N ARG A 46 9.45 -1.20 -3.93
CA ARG A 46 10.06 -2.53 -3.76
C ARG A 46 11.53 -2.62 -4.18
N GLY A 47 12.22 -1.49 -4.38
CA GLY A 47 13.65 -1.42 -4.70
C GLY A 47 14.55 -1.70 -3.50
N PHE A 48 14.01 -1.66 -2.27
CA PHE A 48 14.73 -1.90 -1.03
C PHE A 48 13.90 -2.71 -0.03
N VAL A 49 14.58 -3.39 0.89
CA VAL A 49 13.99 -4.10 2.04
C VAL A 49 14.81 -3.84 3.30
N ALA A 50 14.11 -3.66 4.43
CA ALA A 50 14.67 -3.74 5.77
C ALA A 50 14.40 -5.13 6.33
N ASP A 51 15.47 -5.89 6.62
CA ASP A 51 15.42 -7.10 7.42
C ASP A 51 15.60 -6.72 8.89
N VAL A 52 14.51 -6.71 9.65
CA VAL A 52 14.48 -6.41 11.09
C VAL A 52 14.65 -7.72 11.85
N ASN A 53 15.85 -8.01 12.36
CA ASN A 53 16.16 -9.21 13.12
C ASN A 53 16.02 -8.93 14.63
N PHE A 54 14.99 -9.49 15.26
CA PHE A 54 14.69 -9.27 16.67
C PHE A 54 15.67 -9.98 17.62
N ASP A 55 16.16 -11.17 17.24
CA ASP A 55 17.06 -11.97 18.08
C ASP A 55 18.45 -11.34 18.16
N ALA A 56 18.97 -10.89 17.01
CA ALA A 56 20.24 -10.18 16.91
C ALA A 56 20.16 -8.69 17.28
N LYS A 57 18.94 -8.15 17.45
CA LYS A 57 18.66 -6.71 17.61
C LYS A 57 19.34 -5.85 16.55
N VAL A 58 19.24 -6.24 15.28
CA VAL A 58 19.85 -5.53 14.15
C VAL A 58 18.82 -5.34 13.04
N THR A 59 18.79 -4.14 12.47
CA THR A 59 18.05 -3.84 11.24
C THR A 59 19.04 -3.66 10.10
N ARG A 60 18.91 -4.43 9.02
CA ARG A 60 19.74 -4.35 7.81
C ARG A 60 18.91 -3.88 6.63
N ILE A 61 19.40 -2.88 5.89
CA ILE A 61 18.80 -2.45 4.63
C ILE A 61 19.57 -3.05 3.46
N SER A 62 18.82 -3.61 2.51
CA SER A 62 19.35 -4.13 1.24
C SER A 62 18.61 -3.50 0.06
N SER A 63 19.34 -3.20 -1.02
CA SER A 63 18.73 -2.95 -2.33
C SER A 63 18.33 -4.29 -2.97
N ILE A 64 17.34 -4.28 -3.86
CA ILE A 64 16.83 -5.49 -4.51
C ILE A 64 16.81 -5.30 -6.02
N VAL A 65 17.46 -6.23 -6.73
CA VAL A 65 17.31 -6.38 -8.18
C VAL A 65 16.38 -7.57 -8.43
N TRP A 66 15.24 -7.32 -9.08
CA TRP A 66 14.22 -8.33 -9.36
C TRP A 66 14.42 -8.97 -10.74
N GLN A 67 14.31 -10.29 -10.81
CA GLN A 67 14.27 -11.09 -12.03
C GLN A 67 13.02 -11.98 -11.99
N GLY A 68 11.94 -11.51 -12.61
CA GLY A 68 10.60 -12.09 -12.44
C GLY A 68 10.18 -12.02 -10.97
N ASN A 69 9.80 -13.17 -10.40
CA ASN A 69 9.43 -13.26 -8.98
C ASN A 69 10.63 -13.31 -8.02
N MET A 70 11.83 -13.67 -8.50
CA MET A 70 13.03 -13.78 -7.66
C MET A 70 13.72 -12.44 -7.43
N GLY A 71 14.13 -12.15 -6.19
CA GLY A 71 14.84 -10.93 -5.83
C GLY A 71 16.24 -11.23 -5.32
N ARG A 72 17.24 -10.58 -5.92
CA ARG A 72 18.61 -10.61 -5.41
C ARG A 72 18.84 -9.37 -4.54
N SER A 73 18.95 -9.57 -3.24
CA SER A 73 19.26 -8.53 -2.27
C SER A 73 20.77 -8.25 -2.20
N THR A 74 21.17 -6.98 -2.13
CA THR A 74 22.54 -6.55 -1.83
C THR A 74 22.54 -5.60 -0.63
N PRO A 75 23.25 -5.91 0.47
CA PRO A 75 23.29 -5.05 1.64
C PRO A 75 23.80 -3.64 1.32
N VAL A 76 23.15 -2.61 1.88
CA VAL A 76 23.54 -1.20 1.71
C VAL A 76 24.06 -0.63 3.02
N TRP A 77 23.33 -0.82 4.12
CA TRP A 77 23.72 -0.40 5.46
C TRP A 77 22.97 -1.21 6.55
N SER A 78 23.39 -1.08 7.80
CA SER A 78 22.70 -1.66 8.96
C SER A 78 22.82 -0.78 10.19
N MET A 79 21.95 -1.00 11.17
CA MET A 79 21.99 -0.33 12.48
C MET A 79 21.61 -1.29 13.60
N GLU A 80 22.07 -0.99 14.81
CA GLU A 80 21.59 -1.64 16.03
C GLU A 80 20.14 -1.21 16.31
N GLY A 81 19.37 -2.13 16.90
CA GLY A 81 17.95 -2.00 17.17
C GLY A 81 17.10 -2.85 16.22
N ALA A 82 16.01 -3.39 16.77
CA ALA A 82 14.97 -4.08 16.02
C ALA A 82 13.63 -3.39 16.29
N PHE A 83 12.98 -2.93 15.23
CA PHE A 83 11.83 -2.04 15.30
C PHE A 83 10.59 -2.76 14.75
N PRO A 84 9.65 -3.19 15.61
CA PRO A 84 8.48 -3.96 15.15
C PRO A 84 7.57 -3.13 14.25
N VAL A 85 7.57 -1.80 14.41
CA VAL A 85 6.92 -0.83 13.54
C VAL A 85 7.99 -0.02 12.83
N ALA A 86 8.07 -0.13 11.51
CA ALA A 86 8.98 0.65 10.70
C ALA A 86 8.46 0.83 9.27
N TRP A 87 8.93 1.88 8.58
CA TRP A 87 8.71 2.15 7.17
C TRP A 87 10.00 2.59 6.50
N LEU A 88 10.26 2.06 5.29
CA LEU A 88 11.46 2.30 4.50
C LEU A 88 11.16 3.21 3.31
N ALA A 89 11.96 4.26 3.12
CA ALA A 89 11.84 5.17 2.00
C ALA A 89 12.22 4.52 0.66
N ASN A 90 11.72 5.09 -0.43
CA ASN A 90 11.99 4.63 -1.80
C ASN A 90 13.44 4.85 -2.26
N ASP A 91 14.22 5.66 -1.53
CA ASP A 91 15.66 5.86 -1.74
C ASP A 91 16.54 4.80 -1.06
N GLY A 92 15.99 4.00 -0.14
CA GLY A 92 16.76 3.05 0.68
C GLY A 92 17.71 3.71 1.70
N GLU A 93 17.70 5.02 1.81
CA GLU A 93 18.57 5.81 2.68
C GLU A 93 17.92 6.14 4.01
N HIS A 94 16.59 6.32 4.00
CA HIS A 94 15.81 6.76 5.15
C HIS A 94 14.87 5.66 5.68
N LEU A 95 14.85 5.51 6.99
CA LEU A 95 13.94 4.62 7.72
C LEU A 95 13.26 5.43 8.83
N VAL A 96 11.97 5.24 9.05
CA VAL A 96 11.29 5.71 10.27
C VAL A 96 10.79 4.52 11.05
N ALA A 97 11.15 4.46 12.33
CA ALA A 97 10.64 3.49 13.30
C ALA A 97 9.54 4.14 14.15
N GLY A 98 8.47 3.40 14.39
CA GLY A 98 7.43 3.73 15.36
C GLY A 98 7.68 3.09 16.72
N TYR A 99 6.86 3.47 17.69
CA TYR A 99 6.89 2.94 19.05
C TYR A 99 6.76 1.41 19.10
N GLU A 100 7.50 0.76 20.01
CA GLU A 100 7.55 -0.70 20.15
C GLU A 100 6.21 -1.35 20.54
N GLY A 101 5.38 -0.68 21.36
CA GLY A 101 4.01 -1.11 21.68
C GLY A 101 3.01 -0.85 20.54
N GLU A 102 3.51 -0.54 19.35
CA GLU A 102 2.78 -0.09 18.16
C GLU A 102 1.88 1.12 18.44
N LYS A 103 0.61 0.84 18.75
CA LYS A 103 -0.52 1.74 18.91
C LYS A 103 -1.00 1.79 20.37
N LEU A 104 -0.44 0.96 21.26
CA LEU A 104 -0.80 0.85 22.67
C LEU A 104 0.39 1.22 23.57
N LEU A 105 0.25 2.32 24.30
CA LEU A 105 1.13 2.69 25.41
C LEU A 105 0.91 1.74 26.60
N ARG A 106 1.99 1.43 27.32
CA ARG A 106 1.93 0.71 28.61
C ARG A 106 1.24 1.59 29.68
N PRO A 107 0.63 1.03 30.75
CA PRO A 107 -0.09 1.82 31.76
C PRO A 107 0.71 2.92 32.45
N ASN A 108 2.03 2.75 32.54
CA ASN A 108 2.99 3.66 33.17
C ASN A 108 3.86 4.38 32.13
N TYR A 109 3.25 4.88 31.05
CA TYR A 109 3.95 5.62 30.00
C TYR A 109 4.52 6.96 30.51
N ASP A 110 5.58 7.44 29.85
CA ASP A 110 6.16 8.76 30.06
C ASP A 110 5.74 9.69 28.91
N ASN A 111 5.35 10.92 29.21
CA ASN A 111 5.04 11.94 28.20
C ASN A 111 6.27 12.28 27.33
N ASN A 112 7.49 12.08 27.83
CA ASN A 112 8.72 12.25 27.08
C ASN A 112 9.14 11.00 26.28
N GLN A 113 8.35 9.93 26.31
CA GLN A 113 8.66 8.69 25.57
C GLN A 113 8.77 8.98 24.07
N VAL A 114 9.85 8.48 23.45
CA VAL A 114 10.05 8.58 22.00
C VAL A 114 9.07 7.64 21.29
N MET A 115 8.21 8.23 20.45
CA MET A 115 7.16 7.54 19.71
C MET A 115 7.53 7.32 18.24
N LEU A 116 8.38 8.18 17.67
CA LEU A 116 8.95 8.04 16.34
C LEU A 116 10.46 8.30 16.40
N SER A 117 11.26 7.50 15.69
CA SER A 117 12.67 7.76 15.43
C SER A 117 12.94 7.72 13.92
N PHE A 118 13.58 8.77 13.41
CA PHE A 118 13.93 8.91 12.00
C PHE A 118 15.42 8.67 11.82
N PHE A 119 15.78 7.87 10.82
CA PHE A 119 17.15 7.45 10.57
C PHE A 119 17.56 7.76 9.12
N ARG A 120 18.83 8.10 8.93
CA ARG A 120 19.51 8.15 7.64
C ARG A 120 20.79 7.32 7.70
N ARG A 121 20.93 6.29 6.87
CA ARG A 121 22.07 5.35 6.89
C ARG A 121 22.41 4.85 8.32
N GLY A 122 21.38 4.46 9.06
CA GLY A 122 21.51 3.96 10.44
C GLY A 122 21.76 5.00 11.53
N LYS A 123 21.94 6.29 11.20
CA LYS A 123 22.09 7.37 12.18
C LYS A 123 20.76 8.05 12.44
N ILE A 124 20.42 8.27 13.71
CA ILE A 124 19.24 9.07 14.10
C ILE A 124 19.43 10.51 13.61
N ILE A 125 18.40 11.03 12.92
CA ILE A 125 18.34 12.42 12.42
C ILE A 125 17.28 13.26 13.14
N SER A 126 16.25 12.61 13.70
CA SER A 126 15.16 13.25 14.46
C SER A 126 14.44 12.22 15.31
N GLN A 127 13.83 12.67 16.41
CA GLN A 127 12.94 11.89 17.26
C GLN A 127 11.72 12.73 17.62
N VAL A 128 10.56 12.07 17.72
CA VAL A 128 9.31 12.72 18.12
C VAL A 128 8.74 12.00 19.33
N ARG A 129 8.41 12.77 20.36
CA ARG A 129 7.91 12.30 21.66
C ARG A 129 6.39 12.33 21.75
N LEU A 130 5.83 11.67 22.77
CA LEU A 130 4.38 11.61 22.98
C LEU A 130 3.76 13.01 23.21
N ASP A 131 4.39 13.86 24.02
CA ASP A 131 3.98 15.24 24.29
C ASP A 131 3.94 16.15 23.05
N GLN A 132 4.67 15.79 21.99
CA GLN A 132 4.67 16.50 20.71
C GLN A 132 3.55 16.03 19.76
N LEU A 133 3.00 14.83 19.99
CA LEU A 133 1.99 14.19 19.14
C LEU A 133 0.58 14.44 19.71
N VAL A 134 0.37 14.06 20.97
CA VAL A 134 -0.89 14.17 21.70
C VAL A 134 -0.81 15.37 22.64
N ARG A 135 -1.61 16.41 22.41
CA ARG A 135 -1.57 17.65 23.21
C ARG A 135 -2.16 17.46 24.61
N ASP A 136 -3.23 16.67 24.68
CA ASP A 136 -3.92 16.35 25.92
C ASP A 136 -3.91 14.83 26.15
N VAL A 137 -2.94 14.37 26.94
CA VAL A 137 -2.78 12.94 27.25
C VAL A 137 -3.93 12.37 28.09
N SER A 138 -4.85 13.20 28.63
CA SER A 138 -6.06 12.68 29.27
C SER A 138 -7.07 12.10 28.28
N LYS A 139 -6.93 12.43 26.98
CA LYS A 139 -7.74 11.88 25.88
C LYS A 139 -7.26 10.53 25.35
N LEU A 140 -6.19 9.97 25.92
CA LEU A 140 -5.71 8.64 25.56
C LEU A 140 -6.78 7.59 25.90
N GLU A 141 -7.19 6.81 24.90
CA GLU A 141 -8.29 5.85 25.06
C GLU A 141 -7.78 4.56 25.69
N LYS A 142 -8.41 4.11 26.78
CA LYS A 142 -8.07 2.82 27.38
C LYS A 142 -8.45 1.67 26.45
N ALA A 143 -7.47 0.85 26.06
CA ALA A 143 -7.63 -0.28 25.15
C ALA A 143 -6.91 -1.51 25.73
N GLY A 144 -7.69 -2.41 26.35
CA GLY A 144 -7.17 -3.58 27.05
C GLY A 144 -6.29 -3.20 28.23
N ALA A 145 -5.05 -3.70 28.23
CA ALA A 145 -4.03 -3.44 29.26
C ALA A 145 -3.18 -2.19 28.98
N GLY A 146 -3.56 -1.33 28.04
CA GLY A 146 -2.81 -0.13 27.67
C GLY A 146 -3.69 1.01 27.18
N TYR A 147 -3.06 2.02 26.58
CA TYR A 147 -3.73 3.22 26.08
C TYR A 147 -3.44 3.45 24.59
N ARG A 148 -4.50 3.62 23.79
CA ARG A 148 -4.38 4.03 22.39
C ARG A 148 -3.99 5.50 22.32
N TRP A 149 -3.02 5.82 21.48
CA TRP A 149 -2.48 7.18 21.31
C TRP A 149 -2.55 7.70 19.86
N ALA A 150 -2.41 6.80 18.89
CA ALA A 150 -2.59 7.08 17.48
C ALA A 150 -2.97 5.82 16.66
N ARG A 151 -3.36 6.06 15.41
CA ARG A 151 -3.44 5.12 14.30
C ARG A 151 -2.43 5.56 13.25
N TYR A 152 -1.42 4.73 12.97
CA TYR A 152 -0.57 4.95 11.79
C TYR A 152 -1.38 4.65 10.53
N TRP A 153 -1.30 5.52 9.52
CA TRP A 153 -1.80 5.23 8.17
C TRP A 153 -0.66 4.75 7.26
N GLY A 154 0.59 5.15 7.57
CA GLY A 154 1.80 4.63 6.95
C GLY A 154 2.60 5.66 6.17
N LEU A 155 3.66 5.22 5.48
CA LEU A 155 4.49 6.06 4.63
C LEU A 155 3.76 6.36 3.32
N ASN A 156 3.35 7.61 3.15
CA ASN A 156 2.78 8.10 1.92
C ASN A 156 3.85 8.22 0.81
N PRO A 157 3.45 8.23 -0.46
CA PRO A 157 4.37 8.29 -1.59
C PRO A 157 5.03 9.65 -1.83
N CYS A 158 4.71 10.68 -1.05
CA CYS A 158 5.48 11.92 -0.99
C CYS A 158 6.56 11.88 0.10
N GLY A 159 6.95 10.69 0.56
CA GLY A 159 7.98 10.53 1.60
C GLY A 159 7.54 11.02 2.99
N HIS A 160 6.24 11.08 3.29
CA HIS A 160 5.75 11.48 4.61
C HIS A 160 5.13 10.30 5.37
N LEU A 161 5.56 10.05 6.60
CA LEU A 161 4.80 9.19 7.52
C LEU A 161 3.53 9.91 7.94
N VAL A 162 2.37 9.30 7.72
CA VAL A 162 1.05 9.83 8.08
C VAL A 162 0.47 9.03 9.25
N LEU A 163 -0.04 9.74 10.25
CA LEU A 163 -0.73 9.17 11.41
C LEU A 163 -1.88 10.06 11.89
N GLU A 164 -2.87 9.46 12.54
CA GLU A 164 -4.06 10.09 13.11
C GLU A 164 -4.01 9.87 14.63
N THR A 165 -3.88 10.93 15.41
CA THR A 165 -3.87 10.85 16.89
C THR A 165 -5.26 10.56 17.45
N VAL A 166 -5.37 10.19 18.73
CA VAL A 166 -6.68 10.12 19.44
C VAL A 166 -7.42 11.46 19.49
N GLU A 167 -6.73 12.57 19.25
CA GLU A 167 -7.34 13.91 19.12
C GLU A 167 -7.89 14.19 17.72
N GLU A 168 -8.05 13.16 16.88
CA GLU A 168 -8.45 13.21 15.45
C GLU A 168 -7.54 14.09 14.56
N ARG A 169 -6.40 14.53 15.10
CA ARG A 169 -5.39 15.31 14.37
C ARG A 169 -4.58 14.37 13.47
N ALA A 170 -4.73 14.54 12.16
CA ALA A 170 -3.82 13.98 11.17
C ALA A 170 -2.48 14.76 11.19
N LEU A 171 -1.38 14.02 11.38
CA LEU A 171 -0.01 14.54 11.40
C LEU A 171 0.80 13.88 10.28
N LEU A 172 1.71 14.65 9.69
CA LEU A 172 2.63 14.19 8.66
C LEU A 172 4.06 14.53 9.04
N PHE A 173 4.97 13.59 8.86
CA PHE A 173 6.40 13.79 9.10
C PHE A 173 7.20 13.43 7.86
N ASN A 174 7.97 14.38 7.31
CA ASN A 174 8.87 14.12 6.19
C ASN A 174 9.95 13.12 6.65
N ILE A 175 10.08 11.98 5.97
CA ILE A 175 10.95 10.87 6.40
C ILE A 175 12.44 11.22 6.35
N ALA A 176 12.83 12.14 5.46
CA ALA A 176 14.22 12.55 5.25
C ALA A 176 14.72 13.58 6.27
N THR A 177 13.81 14.21 7.02
CA THR A 177 14.15 15.23 8.04
C THR A 177 13.58 14.91 9.43
N GLY A 178 12.56 14.06 9.50
CA GLY A 178 11.73 13.82 10.67
C GLY A 178 11.01 15.06 11.20
N GLN A 179 10.84 16.10 10.37
CA GLN A 179 10.11 17.31 10.74
C GLN A 179 8.62 17.16 10.39
N ALA A 180 7.76 17.74 11.24
CA ALA A 180 6.33 17.78 10.99
C ALA A 180 6.02 18.72 9.81
N ALA A 181 5.43 18.19 8.75
CA ALA A 181 5.03 18.98 7.60
C ALA A 181 3.86 19.88 7.95
N LYS A 182 4.00 21.18 7.69
CA LYS A 182 2.92 22.15 7.87
C LYS A 182 1.88 21.94 6.78
N LEU A 183 0.75 21.33 7.15
CA LEU A 183 -0.47 21.40 6.35
C LEU A 183 -0.82 22.87 6.13
N LYS A 184 -0.53 23.39 4.93
CA LYS A 184 -0.92 24.74 4.53
C LYS A 184 -2.44 24.82 4.69
N SER A 185 -2.90 25.79 5.49
CA SER A 185 -4.31 26.17 5.57
C SER A 185 -4.83 26.45 4.17
N GLU A 186 -6.12 26.23 3.94
CA GLU A 186 -6.74 26.38 2.62
C GLU A 186 -6.56 27.80 2.07
N LYS A 187 -5.50 28.03 1.28
CA LYS A 187 -5.56 29.06 0.25
C LYS A 187 -6.55 28.56 -0.77
N SER A 188 -7.78 29.09 -0.71
CA SER A 188 -8.85 28.80 -1.67
C SER A 188 -8.34 29.06 -3.09
N TYR A 189 -8.06 27.99 -3.84
CA TYR A 189 -7.45 28.10 -5.16
C TYR A 189 -8.51 28.57 -6.17
N GLY A 190 -8.53 29.88 -6.45
CA GLY A 190 -8.98 30.50 -7.71
C GLY A 190 -10.47 30.47 -8.08
N ALA A 191 -11.27 29.54 -7.55
CA ALA A 191 -12.70 29.42 -7.86
C ALA A 191 -13.55 29.73 -6.62
N THR A 192 -14.25 30.85 -6.65
CA THR A 192 -15.29 31.18 -5.66
C THR A 192 -16.36 30.09 -5.64
N GLY A 193 -16.50 29.38 -4.51
CA GLY A 193 -17.54 28.36 -4.32
C GLY A 193 -17.12 26.90 -4.64
N GLY A 194 -15.84 26.57 -4.65
CA GLY A 194 -15.37 25.17 -4.69
C GLY A 194 -15.04 24.61 -3.29
N LYS A 195 -15.36 23.34 -3.05
CA LYS A 195 -14.83 22.53 -1.93
C LYS A 195 -13.52 21.84 -2.35
N THR A 196 -12.67 21.49 -1.39
CA THR A 196 -11.42 20.75 -1.63
C THR A 196 -11.50 19.35 -1.04
N HIS A 197 -11.10 18.34 -1.82
CA HIS A 197 -10.80 17.00 -1.31
C HIS A 197 -9.29 16.86 -1.17
N ARG A 198 -8.81 16.35 -0.03
CA ARG A 198 -7.38 16.10 0.23
C ARG A 198 -7.18 14.70 0.77
N ASN A 199 -6.42 13.88 0.06
CA ASN A 199 -6.02 12.56 0.52
C ASN A 199 -4.54 12.57 0.93
N LEU A 200 -4.29 12.58 2.23
CA LEU A 200 -2.95 12.65 2.81
C LEU A 200 -2.13 11.37 2.60
N LEU A 201 -2.80 10.20 2.53
CA LEU A 201 -2.16 8.90 2.37
C LEU A 201 -1.76 8.62 0.91
N LEU A 202 -2.58 9.10 -0.04
CA LEU A 202 -2.33 8.96 -1.48
C LEU A 202 -1.69 10.21 -2.10
N CYS A 203 -1.40 11.21 -1.27
CA CYS A 203 -0.70 12.45 -1.58
C CYS A 203 -1.24 13.21 -2.81
N HIS A 204 -2.55 13.45 -2.84
CA HIS A 204 -3.18 14.30 -3.86
C HIS A 204 -4.30 15.14 -3.25
N GLU A 205 -4.68 16.19 -3.96
CA GLU A 205 -5.90 16.94 -3.69
C GLU A 205 -6.51 17.48 -4.99
N PHE A 206 -7.82 17.71 -4.97
CA PHE A 206 -8.58 18.28 -6.09
C PHE A 206 -9.75 19.11 -5.56
N GLN A 207 -10.30 19.97 -6.42
CA GLN A 207 -11.46 20.79 -6.11
C GLN A 207 -12.71 20.23 -6.78
N TYR A 208 -13.85 20.37 -6.12
CA TYR A 208 -15.17 19.99 -6.63
C TYR A 208 -16.21 21.04 -6.27
N PRO A 209 -17.36 21.13 -6.98
CA PRO A 209 -18.34 22.20 -6.76
C PRO A 209 -18.96 22.15 -5.34
N ALA A 210 -19.31 23.31 -4.75
CA ALA A 210 -19.87 23.33 -3.39
C ALA A 210 -21.26 22.67 -3.26
N ASP A 211 -22.06 22.64 -4.33
CA ASP A 211 -23.34 21.91 -4.38
C ASP A 211 -23.15 20.39 -4.45
N TYR A 212 -21.92 19.88 -4.60
CA TYR A 212 -21.63 18.45 -4.57
C TYR A 212 -21.34 17.95 -3.15
N VAL A 213 -21.69 16.69 -2.92
CA VAL A 213 -21.34 15.85 -1.78
C VAL A 213 -20.34 14.80 -2.27
N LEU A 214 -19.30 14.59 -1.49
CA LEU A 214 -18.27 13.58 -1.72
C LEU A 214 -18.39 12.48 -0.67
N LYS A 215 -18.36 11.21 -1.11
CA LYS A 215 -18.23 10.04 -0.24
C LYS A 215 -16.89 9.38 -0.49
N GLN A 216 -16.17 9.08 0.57
CA GLN A 216 -14.99 8.21 0.57
C GLN A 216 -15.16 7.26 1.76
N ASP A 217 -15.24 5.96 1.50
CA ASP A 217 -15.30 4.96 2.57
C ASP A 217 -13.94 4.80 3.26
N ARG A 218 -13.92 4.19 4.45
CA ARG A 218 -12.69 3.71 5.09
C ARG A 218 -12.55 2.21 4.82
N ILE A 219 -11.33 1.73 4.58
CA ILE A 219 -11.05 0.27 4.48
C ILE A 219 -10.92 -0.35 5.88
N PHE A 220 -10.70 -1.67 5.95
CA PHE A 220 -10.70 -2.44 7.22
C PHE A 220 -9.78 -1.90 8.33
N ASP A 221 -8.62 -1.34 8.00
CA ASP A 221 -7.69 -0.75 8.98
C ASP A 221 -8.09 0.67 9.46
N GLY A 222 -9.14 1.24 8.86
CA GLY A 222 -9.64 2.58 9.11
C GLY A 222 -8.98 3.68 8.27
N SER A 223 -8.08 3.35 7.34
CA SER A 223 -7.51 4.33 6.40
C SER A 223 -8.49 4.69 5.27
N PRO A 224 -8.32 5.84 4.58
CA PRO A 224 -9.23 6.27 3.52
C PRO A 224 -9.12 5.37 2.28
N SER A 225 -10.27 4.91 1.76
CA SER A 225 -10.36 4.14 0.52
C SER A 225 -9.75 4.89 -0.67
N PRO A 226 -9.09 4.21 -1.63
CA PRO A 226 -8.69 4.83 -2.88
C PRO A 226 -9.90 5.21 -3.77
N TYR A 227 -11.10 4.71 -3.45
CA TYR A 227 -12.35 5.01 -4.16
C TYR A 227 -13.12 6.17 -3.53
N ILE A 228 -13.61 7.06 -4.38
CA ILE A 228 -14.38 8.25 -4.04
C ILE A 228 -15.56 8.34 -5.01
N SER A 229 -16.76 8.65 -4.52
CA SER A 229 -17.90 8.99 -5.38
C SER A 229 -18.39 10.40 -5.09
N LEU A 230 -18.83 11.12 -6.12
CA LEU A 230 -19.38 12.47 -6.02
C LEU A 230 -20.76 12.58 -6.68
N LYS A 231 -21.63 13.36 -6.07
CA LYS A 231 -22.96 13.71 -6.59
C LYS A 231 -23.38 15.11 -6.18
N ARG A 232 -24.36 15.69 -6.87
CA ARG A 232 -25.03 16.91 -6.38
C ARG A 232 -25.86 16.58 -5.14
N ALA A 233 -25.95 17.52 -4.19
CA ALA A 233 -26.64 17.32 -2.91
C ALA A 233 -28.12 16.93 -3.07
N GLN A 234 -28.78 17.49 -4.10
CA GLN A 234 -30.16 17.19 -4.47
C GLN A 234 -30.35 15.89 -5.27
N ASP A 235 -29.29 15.35 -5.87
CA ASP A 235 -29.38 14.15 -6.70
C ASP A 235 -29.37 12.89 -5.81
N LYS A 236 -30.21 11.90 -6.15
CA LYS A 236 -30.21 10.62 -5.44
C LYS A 236 -28.97 9.79 -5.78
N GLU A 237 -28.57 9.80 -7.05
CA GLU A 237 -27.54 8.93 -7.62
C GLU A 237 -26.14 9.53 -7.59
N TRP A 238 -25.12 8.67 -7.64
CA TRP A 238 -23.74 9.07 -7.85
C TRP A 238 -23.51 9.43 -9.32
N LEU A 239 -22.80 10.53 -9.59
CA LEU A 239 -22.58 11.04 -10.94
C LEU A 239 -21.15 10.78 -11.43
N ILE A 240 -20.20 10.83 -10.51
CA ILE A 240 -18.77 10.74 -10.76
C ILE A 240 -18.19 9.72 -9.79
N ASP A 241 -17.41 8.79 -10.32
CA ASP A 241 -16.52 7.95 -9.55
C ASP A 241 -15.07 8.37 -9.81
N ALA A 242 -14.27 8.36 -8.77
CA ALA A 242 -12.83 8.54 -8.83
C ALA A 242 -12.14 7.38 -8.11
N SER A 243 -11.02 6.92 -8.66
CA SER A 243 -10.19 5.90 -8.02
C SER A 243 -8.72 6.23 -8.18
N VAL A 244 -7.92 5.91 -7.17
CA VAL A 244 -6.47 5.98 -7.27
C VAL A 244 -5.91 4.59 -7.51
N GLU A 245 -5.10 4.46 -8.56
CA GLU A 245 -4.39 3.25 -8.93
C GLU A 245 -2.89 3.50 -8.84
N ASP A 246 -2.15 2.64 -8.14
CA ASP A 246 -0.69 2.72 -8.00
C ASP A 246 -0.04 1.48 -8.62
N MET A 247 0.82 1.69 -9.62
CA MET A 247 1.55 0.63 -10.32
C MET A 247 2.38 -0.25 -9.38
N ALA A 248 2.79 0.26 -8.21
CA ALA A 248 3.53 -0.52 -7.20
C ALA A 248 2.72 -1.64 -6.53
N ASP A 249 1.39 -1.59 -6.62
CA ASP A 249 0.47 -2.58 -6.06
C ASP A 249 0.24 -3.76 -7.04
N TYR A 250 0.64 -3.61 -8.31
CA TYR A 250 0.45 -4.59 -9.38
C TYR A 250 1.63 -5.56 -9.55
N PRO A 251 1.43 -6.69 -10.29
CA PRO A 251 2.51 -7.56 -10.73
C PRO A 251 3.64 -6.81 -11.46
N ARG A 252 4.87 -7.31 -11.38
CA ARG A 252 6.08 -6.58 -11.81
C ARG A 252 6.16 -6.33 -13.32
N GLU A 253 5.37 -7.05 -14.09
CA GLU A 253 5.17 -6.88 -15.52
C GLU A 253 4.67 -5.47 -15.82
N TYR A 254 3.82 -4.90 -14.94
CA TYR A 254 3.33 -3.53 -15.04
C TYR A 254 4.44 -2.49 -14.87
N LEU A 255 5.47 -2.74 -14.05
CA LEU A 255 6.59 -1.80 -13.81
C LEU A 255 7.42 -1.50 -15.08
N LYS A 256 7.23 -2.26 -16.16
CA LYS A 256 7.88 -2.05 -17.47
C LYS A 256 7.02 -1.27 -18.46
N GLN A 257 5.76 -1.00 -18.13
CA GLN A 257 4.82 -0.33 -19.02
C GLN A 257 5.08 1.17 -19.10
N SER A 258 4.67 1.79 -20.21
CA SER A 258 4.56 3.25 -20.28
C SER A 258 3.36 3.74 -19.45
N PHE A 259 3.36 5.02 -19.07
CA PHE A 259 2.23 5.64 -18.37
C PHE A 259 0.90 5.42 -19.09
N ALA A 260 0.89 5.63 -20.42
CA ALA A 260 -0.29 5.45 -21.24
C ALA A 260 -0.78 3.99 -21.30
N GLN A 261 0.13 3.01 -21.38
CA GLN A 261 -0.26 1.60 -21.38
C GLN A 261 -0.85 1.19 -20.01
N PHE A 262 -0.23 1.60 -18.91
CA PHE A 262 -0.76 1.36 -17.57
C PHE A 262 -2.16 1.98 -17.40
N VAL A 263 -2.32 3.24 -17.81
CA VAL A 263 -3.60 3.94 -17.80
C VAL A 263 -4.66 3.19 -18.60
N LEU A 264 -4.32 2.72 -19.81
CA LEU A 264 -5.24 1.98 -20.68
C LEU A 264 -5.63 0.63 -20.10
N ASP A 265 -4.66 -0.16 -19.60
CA ASP A 265 -4.90 -1.48 -19.01
C ASP A 265 -5.81 -1.36 -17.78
N ARG A 266 -5.51 -0.41 -16.87
CA ARG A 266 -6.30 -0.19 -15.66
C ARG A 266 -7.71 0.29 -15.99
N ALA A 267 -7.87 1.22 -16.92
CA ALA A 267 -9.19 1.72 -17.30
C ALA A 267 -10.01 0.72 -18.12
N SER A 268 -9.37 -0.12 -18.93
CA SER A 268 -10.03 -1.25 -19.60
C SER A 268 -10.56 -2.25 -18.57
N GLY A 269 -9.75 -2.54 -17.55
CA GLY A 269 -10.12 -3.38 -16.41
C GLY A 269 -11.31 -2.86 -15.59
N MET A 270 -11.62 -1.56 -15.62
CA MET A 270 -12.84 -1.02 -14.99
C MET A 270 -14.13 -1.50 -15.66
N TYR A 271 -14.05 -1.94 -16.91
CA TYR A 271 -15.17 -2.49 -17.67
C TYR A 271 -15.17 -4.02 -17.72
N SER A 272 -14.13 -4.71 -17.24
CA SER A 272 -14.01 -6.18 -17.23
C SER A 272 -14.87 -6.82 -16.13
N ALA A 273 -16.19 -6.77 -16.32
CA ALA A 273 -17.16 -7.31 -15.38
C ALA A 273 -17.89 -8.51 -16.00
N ASP A 274 -17.62 -9.71 -15.49
CA ASP A 274 -18.27 -10.96 -15.87
C ASP A 274 -19.27 -11.42 -14.81
N GLY A 275 -20.44 -11.88 -15.24
CA GLY A 275 -21.51 -12.38 -14.37
C GLY A 275 -22.37 -13.43 -15.07
N HIS A 276 -23.34 -14.00 -14.35
CA HIS A 276 -24.22 -15.04 -14.88
C HIS A 276 -25.05 -14.55 -16.08
N ASP A 277 -25.52 -13.31 -16.02
CA ASP A 277 -26.40 -12.73 -17.03
C ASP A 277 -25.65 -12.07 -18.20
N GLY A 278 -24.32 -12.04 -18.17
CA GLY A 278 -23.52 -11.38 -19.21
C GLY A 278 -22.12 -10.93 -18.80
N SER A 279 -21.40 -10.40 -19.79
CA SER A 279 -20.04 -9.85 -19.67
C SER A 279 -19.99 -8.44 -20.23
N THR A 280 -19.25 -7.56 -19.56
CA THR A 280 -18.83 -6.26 -20.10
C THR A 280 -17.32 -6.28 -20.29
N TYR A 281 -16.81 -5.63 -21.35
CA TYR A 281 -15.38 -5.48 -21.58
C TYR A 281 -15.07 -4.33 -22.55
N ALA A 282 -13.92 -3.69 -22.37
CA ALA A 282 -13.38 -2.75 -23.34
C ALA A 282 -12.73 -3.51 -24.54
N THR A 283 -12.98 -3.01 -25.75
CA THR A 283 -12.45 -3.58 -27.02
C THR A 283 -11.41 -2.68 -27.70
N GLY A 284 -11.19 -1.47 -27.19
CA GLY A 284 -10.17 -0.55 -27.67
C GLY A 284 -10.47 0.91 -27.34
N ILE A 285 -9.58 1.81 -27.77
CA ILE A 285 -9.76 3.26 -27.64
C ILE A 285 -10.66 3.77 -28.77
N ALA A 286 -11.71 4.50 -28.42
CA ALA A 286 -12.56 5.23 -29.36
C ALA A 286 -11.99 6.63 -29.66
N ARG A 287 -11.41 7.29 -28.66
CA ARG A 287 -10.76 8.61 -28.75
C ARG A 287 -9.77 8.78 -27.60
N GLU A 288 -8.64 9.42 -27.86
CA GLU A 288 -7.65 9.82 -26.86
C GLU A 288 -7.27 11.30 -27.06
N ARG A 289 -6.99 12.01 -25.96
CA ARG A 289 -6.39 13.34 -25.93
C ARG A 289 -5.44 13.43 -24.74
N ARG A 290 -4.20 13.85 -24.97
CA ARG A 290 -3.25 14.19 -23.91
C ARG A 290 -3.15 15.69 -23.72
N TYR A 291 -2.98 16.13 -22.48
CA TYR A 291 -2.71 17.51 -22.13
C TYR A 291 -2.02 17.60 -20.76
N ARG A 292 -1.69 18.82 -20.32
CA ARG A 292 -1.26 19.08 -18.94
C ARG A 292 -2.28 19.95 -18.23
N ASN A 293 -2.60 19.63 -16.98
CA ASN A 293 -3.49 20.45 -16.17
C ASN A 293 -2.80 21.71 -15.63
N ARG A 294 -3.54 22.52 -14.85
CA ARG A 294 -3.04 23.80 -14.32
C ARG A 294 -1.83 23.65 -13.37
N ASP A 295 -1.69 22.49 -12.73
CA ASP A 295 -0.59 22.13 -11.83
C ASP A 295 0.51 21.32 -12.57
N ASN A 296 0.54 21.42 -13.92
CA ASN A 296 1.51 20.82 -14.84
C ASN A 296 1.56 19.27 -14.82
N LEU A 297 0.56 18.60 -14.25
CA LEU A 297 0.45 17.14 -14.25
C LEU A 297 0.03 16.64 -15.64
N GLU A 298 0.55 15.48 -16.06
CA GLU A 298 0.11 14.81 -17.28
C GLU A 298 -1.31 14.26 -17.10
N VAL A 299 -2.18 14.54 -18.07
CA VAL A 299 -3.56 14.04 -18.12
C VAL A 299 -3.82 13.37 -19.46
N ILE A 300 -4.42 12.18 -19.41
CA ILE A 300 -5.00 11.51 -20.58
C ILE A 300 -6.53 11.53 -20.41
N GLU A 301 -7.23 12.24 -21.31
CA GLU A 301 -8.67 12.11 -21.53
C GLU A 301 -8.88 11.06 -22.61
N PHE A 302 -9.68 10.03 -22.34
CA PHE A 302 -9.99 9.02 -23.36
C PHE A 302 -11.41 8.46 -23.22
N TYR A 303 -11.83 7.81 -24.30
CA TYR A 303 -13.10 7.14 -24.47
C TYR A 303 -12.82 5.73 -24.96
N LEU A 304 -13.49 4.73 -24.41
CA LEU A 304 -13.32 3.32 -24.76
C LEU A 304 -14.51 2.82 -25.57
N ASN A 305 -14.24 1.97 -26.56
CA ASN A 305 -15.26 1.12 -27.16
C ASN A 305 -15.56 -0.02 -26.17
N VAL A 306 -16.78 -0.09 -25.66
CA VAL A 306 -17.21 -1.09 -24.68
C VAL A 306 -18.27 -1.99 -25.31
N THR A 307 -18.06 -3.29 -25.21
CA THR A 307 -19.08 -4.30 -25.54
C THR A 307 -19.73 -4.78 -24.25
N ARG A 308 -21.05 -4.97 -24.31
CA ARG A 308 -21.83 -5.70 -23.30
C ARG A 308 -22.50 -6.89 -23.96
N ASP A 309 -22.04 -8.09 -23.63
CA ASP A 309 -22.68 -9.33 -24.00
C ASP A 309 -23.69 -9.71 -22.90
N THR A 310 -24.92 -10.03 -23.28
CA THR A 310 -25.96 -10.53 -22.36
C THR A 310 -26.27 -11.98 -22.71
N TYR A 311 -26.23 -12.86 -21.71
CA TYR A 311 -26.50 -14.28 -21.87
C TYR A 311 -27.97 -14.57 -21.60
N LEU A 312 -28.66 -15.13 -22.59
CA LEU A 312 -30.08 -15.47 -22.53
C LEU A 312 -30.26 -16.98 -22.40
N GLU A 313 -31.42 -17.40 -21.88
CA GLU A 313 -31.82 -18.81 -21.84
C GLU A 313 -31.70 -19.46 -23.23
N GLY A 314 -31.28 -20.73 -23.24
CA GLY A 314 -30.98 -21.45 -24.48
C GLY A 314 -29.60 -21.15 -25.09
N GLY A 315 -28.71 -20.42 -24.39
CA GLY A 315 -27.33 -20.18 -24.82
C GLY A 315 -27.19 -19.13 -25.91
N LYS A 316 -28.20 -18.28 -26.09
CA LYS A 316 -28.17 -17.17 -27.04
C LYS A 316 -27.52 -15.95 -26.39
N THR A 317 -26.56 -15.34 -27.07
CA THR A 317 -25.93 -14.09 -26.64
C THR A 317 -26.42 -12.91 -27.47
N THR A 318 -26.67 -11.77 -26.84
CA THR A 318 -26.87 -10.48 -27.52
C THR A 318 -25.77 -9.49 -27.13
N SER A 319 -25.09 -8.93 -28.13
CA SER A 319 -23.99 -7.98 -27.94
C SER A 319 -24.43 -6.55 -28.23
N GLU A 320 -24.29 -5.66 -27.24
CA GLU A 320 -24.43 -4.22 -27.39
C GLU A 320 -23.05 -3.56 -27.44
N LYS A 321 -22.87 -2.52 -28.25
CA LYS A 321 -21.62 -1.75 -28.35
C LYS A 321 -21.90 -0.27 -28.11
N ARG A 322 -21.14 0.34 -27.20
CA ARG A 322 -21.21 1.76 -26.87
C ARG A 322 -19.83 2.39 -26.74
N VAL A 323 -19.77 3.71 -26.84
CA VAL A 323 -18.59 4.49 -26.46
C VAL A 323 -18.75 4.95 -25.01
N ALA A 324 -17.83 4.57 -24.13
CA ALA A 324 -17.84 4.95 -22.72
C ALA A 324 -16.76 6.01 -22.43
N GLY A 325 -17.15 7.10 -21.75
CA GLY A 325 -16.25 8.18 -21.36
C GLY A 325 -16.98 9.53 -21.19
N PRO A 326 -16.23 10.64 -20.99
CA PRO A 326 -14.77 10.67 -20.87
C PRO A 326 -14.26 10.02 -19.58
N ILE A 327 -13.10 9.40 -19.67
CA ILE A 327 -12.30 8.99 -18.53
C ILE A 327 -11.08 9.91 -18.50
N TYR A 328 -10.84 10.57 -17.37
CA TYR A 328 -9.63 11.36 -17.13
C TYR A 328 -8.68 10.56 -16.23
N ALA A 329 -7.46 10.36 -16.70
CA ALA A 329 -6.37 9.75 -15.94
C ALA A 329 -5.30 10.80 -15.67
N VAL A 330 -5.18 11.24 -14.40
CA VAL A 330 -4.21 12.26 -13.98
C VAL A 330 -3.01 11.63 -13.29
N SER A 331 -1.79 11.95 -13.75
CA SER A 331 -0.54 11.47 -13.16
C SER A 331 -0.26 12.17 -11.82
N VAL A 332 -0.54 11.48 -10.71
CA VAL A 332 -0.33 11.96 -9.33
C VAL A 332 0.90 11.34 -8.65
N GLY A 333 1.59 10.40 -9.31
CA GLY A 333 2.86 9.81 -8.84
C GLY A 333 4.04 10.79 -8.91
N GLY A 334 5.12 10.51 -8.17
CA GLY A 334 6.38 11.27 -8.24
C GLY A 334 7.17 11.05 -9.55
N SER A 335 8.23 11.82 -9.76
CA SER A 335 9.16 11.55 -10.89
C SER A 335 10.05 10.36 -10.55
N GLY A 336 10.18 9.39 -11.47
CA GLY A 336 10.98 8.19 -11.27
C GLY A 336 10.36 7.11 -10.35
N GLU A 337 9.13 7.32 -9.87
CA GLU A 337 8.36 6.30 -9.15
C GLU A 337 7.52 5.45 -10.12
N PRO A 338 7.06 4.24 -9.69
CA PRO A 338 5.93 3.58 -10.34
C PRO A 338 4.75 4.54 -10.49
N TYR A 339 4.08 4.52 -11.65
CA TYR A 339 3.04 5.49 -11.94
C TYR A 339 1.87 5.36 -10.97
N ARG A 340 1.38 6.50 -10.48
CA ARG A 340 0.10 6.59 -9.77
C ARG A 340 -0.85 7.49 -10.54
N VAL A 341 -2.05 6.98 -10.75
CA VAL A 341 -3.11 7.61 -11.54
C VAL A 341 -4.29 7.91 -10.63
N LEU A 342 -4.78 9.14 -10.66
CA LEU A 342 -6.15 9.44 -10.23
C LEU A 342 -7.04 9.34 -11.46
N PHE A 343 -7.90 8.34 -11.50
CA PHE A 343 -8.96 8.20 -12.48
C PHE A 343 -10.19 8.99 -12.04
N LEU A 344 -10.87 9.61 -13.00
CA LEU A 344 -12.13 10.32 -12.84
C LEU A 344 -13.03 9.92 -14.02
N ARG A 345 -14.22 9.38 -13.75
CA ARG A 345 -15.17 8.91 -14.77
C ARG A 345 -16.61 9.17 -14.34
N PRO A 346 -17.59 9.18 -15.28
CA PRO A 346 -18.98 9.06 -14.90
C PRO A 346 -19.21 7.72 -14.17
N ALA A 347 -20.09 7.73 -13.17
CA ALA A 347 -20.62 6.50 -12.60
C ALA A 347 -21.37 5.70 -13.69
N ASP A 348 -21.41 4.36 -13.58
CA ASP A 348 -22.01 3.45 -14.58
C ASP A 348 -23.55 3.49 -14.60
N ARG A 349 -24.10 4.64 -15.01
CA ARG A 349 -25.50 4.83 -15.43
C ARG A 349 -25.50 5.76 -16.64
N GLU A 350 -26.25 5.40 -17.68
CA GLU A 350 -26.18 6.11 -18.96
C GLU A 350 -26.62 7.58 -18.82
N GLU A 351 -27.64 7.85 -18.00
CA GLU A 351 -28.13 9.20 -17.72
C GLU A 351 -27.14 10.11 -16.96
N SER A 352 -26.21 9.57 -16.17
CA SER A 352 -25.22 10.38 -15.45
C SER A 352 -24.09 10.87 -16.35
N SER A 353 -23.81 10.16 -17.46
CA SER A 353 -22.68 10.46 -18.35
C SER A 353 -22.68 11.89 -18.89
N PHE A 354 -23.77 12.32 -19.53
CA PHE A 354 -23.89 13.66 -20.11
C PHE A 354 -23.89 14.79 -19.07
N LYS A 355 -24.43 14.53 -17.87
CA LYS A 355 -24.57 15.54 -16.80
C LYS A 355 -23.24 15.80 -16.06
N ALA A 356 -22.26 14.90 -16.18
CA ALA A 356 -21.00 14.94 -15.42
C ALA A 356 -19.79 15.52 -16.18
N THR A 357 -19.78 15.48 -17.52
CA THR A 357 -18.60 15.75 -18.37
C THR A 357 -17.86 17.06 -18.06
N ASP A 358 -18.57 18.20 -17.99
CA ASP A 358 -17.92 19.50 -17.71
C ASP A 358 -17.34 19.58 -16.29
N ILE A 359 -17.96 18.89 -15.33
CA ILE A 359 -17.50 18.85 -13.94
C ILE A 359 -16.31 17.91 -13.79
N LEU A 360 -16.34 16.74 -14.43
CA LEU A 360 -15.21 15.81 -14.52
C LEU A 360 -13.94 16.52 -15.01
N ARG A 361 -14.06 17.28 -16.10
CA ARG A 361 -12.92 18.03 -16.63
C ARG A 361 -12.43 19.09 -15.66
N ARG A 362 -13.32 19.87 -15.05
CA ARG A 362 -12.93 20.87 -14.03
C ARG A 362 -12.23 20.22 -12.82
N ILE A 363 -12.68 19.04 -12.39
CA ILE A 363 -12.03 18.29 -11.32
C ILE A 363 -10.64 17.83 -11.77
N ALA A 364 -10.50 17.21 -12.95
CA ALA A 364 -9.21 16.75 -13.51
C ALA A 364 -8.21 17.92 -13.70
N ASP A 365 -8.70 19.03 -14.23
CA ASP A 365 -7.94 20.28 -14.40
C ASP A 365 -7.50 20.88 -13.05
N SER A 366 -8.17 20.51 -11.94
CA SER A 366 -7.89 21.00 -10.59
C SER A 366 -6.96 20.12 -9.74
N VAL A 367 -6.69 18.89 -10.19
CA VAL A 367 -5.89 17.90 -9.44
C VAL A 367 -4.44 18.39 -9.27
N ARG A 368 -3.90 18.24 -8.06
CA ARG A 368 -2.48 18.43 -7.80
C ARG A 368 -1.92 17.37 -6.86
N ARG A 369 -0.60 17.21 -6.91
CA ARG A 369 0.14 16.46 -5.88
C ARG A 369 -0.01 17.20 -4.55
N GLY A 370 -0.34 16.48 -3.50
CA GLY A 370 -0.39 17.03 -2.15
C GLY A 370 1.03 17.37 -1.69
N LEU A 371 1.19 18.43 -0.89
CA LEU A 371 2.40 18.71 -0.10
C LEU A 371 3.74 18.41 -0.82
N SER A 372 3.90 18.92 -2.04
CA SER A 372 5.24 19.11 -2.56
C SER A 372 5.95 20.14 -1.66
N ASP A 373 7.03 19.70 -1.02
CA ASP A 373 8.05 20.63 -0.54
C ASP A 373 8.53 21.47 -1.75
N PRO A 374 8.74 22.78 -1.58
CA PRO A 374 9.03 23.72 -2.68
C PRO A 374 10.41 23.53 -3.32
#